data_AF-A0A2V8A2K3-F1
#
_entry.id   AF-A0A2V8A2K3-F1
#
_cell.length_a   1.000
_cell.length_b   1.000
_cell.length_c   1.000
_cell.angle_alpha   90.00
_cell.angle_beta   90.00
_cell.angle_gamma   90.00
#
_symmetry.space_group_name_H-M   'P 1'
#
loop_
_entity.id
_entity.type
_entity.pdbx_description
1 polymer ?
#
loop_
_entity_poly.entity_id
_entity_poly.type
_entity_poly.pdbx_seq_one_letter_code
_entity_poly.pdbx_strand_id
1 'polypeptide(L)'
;MPQETRTQRLTRRATGSESTDTVPRPLISLLAHAAQPNDVLPHLHQHALDVTGGHCSLLFQHNPRNGVLQATSGFGLDELRT
;
A
#
# COMPACT_ATOMS: atom_id res chain seq x y z
N MET A 1 -4.70 -47.75 -23.41
CA MET A 1 -5.19 -46.58 -24.17
C MET A 1 -4.87 -45.32 -23.39
N PRO A 2 -4.35 -44.25 -24.02
CA PRO A 2 -3.54 -43.22 -23.38
C PRO A 2 -4.32 -41.97 -22.91
N GLN A 3 -3.87 -41.44 -21.78
CA GLN A 3 -3.72 -40.04 -21.34
C GLN A 3 -4.58 -38.95 -22.02
N GLU A 4 -5.50 -38.33 -21.27
CA GLU A 4 -6.00 -36.98 -21.54
C GLU A 4 -5.56 -36.02 -20.44
N THR A 5 -4.32 -35.55 -20.58
CA THR A 5 -3.77 -34.41 -19.84
C THR A 5 -4.48 -33.14 -20.32
N ARG A 6 -5.60 -32.79 -19.66
CA ARG A 6 -6.31 -31.53 -19.93
C ARG A 6 -5.58 -30.37 -19.26
N THR A 7 -4.47 -29.96 -19.88
CA THR A 7 -3.72 -28.74 -19.56
C THR A 7 -4.65 -27.54 -19.73
N GLN A 8 -5.24 -27.10 -18.63
CA GLN A 8 -5.96 -25.84 -18.57
C GLN A 8 -4.94 -24.71 -18.75
N ARG A 9 -4.88 -24.20 -19.98
CA ARG A 9 -4.14 -23.01 -20.38
C ARG A 9 -4.77 -21.81 -19.66
N LEU A 10 -4.29 -21.55 -18.45
CA LEU A 10 -4.56 -20.33 -17.70
C LEU A 10 -4.04 -19.16 -18.55
N THR A 11 -4.94 -18.50 -19.26
CA THR A 11 -4.67 -17.25 -19.93
C THR A 11 -4.51 -16.20 -18.84
N ARG A 12 -3.29 -16.13 -18.28
CA ARG A 12 -2.86 -15.05 -17.41
C ARG A 12 -2.92 -13.78 -18.24
N ARG A 13 -4.00 -13.02 -18.07
CA ARG A 13 -4.16 -11.70 -18.63
C ARG A 13 -3.14 -10.81 -17.94
N ALA A 14 -1.95 -10.70 -18.54
CA ALA A 14 -1.00 -9.67 -18.17
C ALA A 14 -1.59 -8.33 -18.67
N THR A 15 -2.46 -7.73 -17.87
CA THR A 15 -2.66 -6.28 -17.93
C THR A 15 -1.38 -5.66 -17.41
N GLY A 16 -0.39 -5.52 -18.29
CA GLY A 16 0.65 -4.52 -18.15
C GLY A 16 -0.05 -3.17 -18.22
N SER A 17 -0.64 -2.76 -17.11
CA SER A 17 -0.97 -1.37 -16.89
C SER A 17 0.35 -0.73 -16.54
N GLU A 18 0.98 -0.11 -17.52
CA GLU A 18 1.97 0.93 -17.30
C GLU A 18 1.28 1.99 -16.43
N SER A 19 1.31 1.75 -15.12
CA SER A 19 0.80 2.67 -14.12
C SER A 19 1.82 3.79 -14.11
N THR A 20 1.54 4.79 -14.94
CA THR A 20 2.10 6.12 -14.75
C THR A 20 1.67 6.52 -13.35
N ASP A 21 2.60 6.33 -12.42
CA ASP A 21 2.52 6.53 -10.97
C ASP A 21 2.32 8.02 -10.65
N THR A 22 1.24 8.55 -11.20
CA THR A 22 0.77 9.89 -10.98
C THR A 22 0.02 9.82 -9.67
N VAL A 23 0.75 10.13 -8.60
CA VAL A 23 0.18 10.39 -7.28
C VAL A 23 -1.12 11.19 -7.48
N PRO A 24 -2.28 10.68 -7.03
CA PRO A 24 -3.55 11.35 -7.21
C PRO A 24 -3.42 12.84 -6.88
N ARG A 25 -3.84 13.71 -7.80
CA ARG A 25 -3.94 15.16 -7.57
C ARG A 25 -4.47 15.55 -6.18
N PRO A 26 -5.42 14.83 -5.56
CA PRO A 26 -5.81 15.07 -4.17
C PRO A 26 -4.68 14.94 -3.14
N LEU A 27 -3.73 14.00 -3.27
CA LEU A 27 -2.63 13.82 -2.31
C LEU A 27 -1.60 14.95 -2.39
N ILE A 28 -1.31 15.46 -3.59
CA ILE A 28 -0.43 16.62 -3.77
C ILE A 28 -1.07 17.87 -3.13
N SER A 29 -2.38 18.04 -3.30
CA SER A 29 -3.11 19.11 -2.62
C SER A 29 -3.11 18.93 -1.10
N LEU A 30 -3.26 17.70 -0.61
CA LEU A 30 -3.25 17.39 0.82
C LEU A 30 -1.88 17.68 1.44
N LEU A 31 -0.79 17.33 0.76
CA LEU A 31 0.57 17.71 1.13
C LEU A 31 0.78 19.23 1.17
N ALA A 32 0.24 19.96 0.19
CA ALA A 32 0.41 21.42 0.10
C ALA A 32 -0.33 22.20 1.21
N HIS A 33 -1.40 21.63 1.77
CA HIS A 33 -2.24 22.30 2.79
C HIS A 33 -2.08 21.70 4.20
N ALA A 34 -1.22 20.70 4.37
CA ALA A 34 -1.03 20.06 5.66
C ALA A 34 -0.29 20.97 6.65
N ALA A 35 -0.85 21.12 7.85
CA ALA A 35 -0.19 21.84 8.93
C ALA A 35 0.91 21.00 9.58
N GLN A 36 0.73 19.67 9.64
CA GLN A 36 1.73 18.74 10.15
C GLN A 36 1.88 17.49 9.25
N PRO A 37 3.09 16.90 9.18
CA PRO A 37 3.32 15.69 8.38
C PRO A 37 2.37 14.54 8.74
N ASN A 38 2.05 14.41 10.04
CA ASN A 38 1.19 13.33 10.54
C ASN A 38 -0.24 13.38 10.00
N ASP A 39 -0.72 14.55 9.54
CA ASP A 39 -2.05 14.69 8.94
C ASP A 39 -2.11 14.02 7.54
N VAL A 40 -0.96 13.92 6.87
CA VAL A 40 -0.83 13.38 5.51
C VAL A 40 -0.45 11.90 5.52
N LEU A 41 0.28 11.45 6.55
CA LEU A 41 0.81 10.09 6.60
C LEU A 41 -0.24 8.99 6.38
N PRO A 42 -1.45 9.04 6.97
CA PRO A 42 -2.48 8.01 6.71
C PRO A 42 -2.89 7.93 5.24
N HIS A 43 -2.98 9.08 4.57
CA HIS A 43 -3.39 9.16 3.17
C HIS A 43 -2.32 8.62 2.22
N LEU A 44 -1.04 8.93 2.51
CA LEU A 44 0.09 8.37 1.78
C LEU A 44 0.24 6.87 2.05
N HIS A 45 0.00 6.44 3.28
CA HIS A 45 0.03 5.03 3.66
C HIS A 45 -1.03 4.23 2.90
N GLN A 46 -2.27 4.72 2.86
CA GLN A 46 -3.34 4.08 2.07
C GLN A 46 -2.96 3.98 0.59
N HIS A 47 -2.47 5.06 0.00
CA HIS A 47 -2.06 5.05 -1.41
C HIS A 47 -0.94 4.04 -1.69
N ALA A 48 0.06 3.96 -0.80
CA ALA A 48 1.13 2.97 -0.92
C ALA A 48 0.57 1.53 -0.87
N LEU A 49 -0.45 1.27 -0.05
CA LEU A 49 -1.10 -0.04 0.00
C LEU A 49 -1.90 -0.34 -1.27
N ASP A 50 -2.64 0.64 -1.78
CA ASP A 50 -3.40 0.50 -3.02
C ASP A 50 -2.47 0.19 -4.21
N VAL A 51 -1.30 0.83 -4.27
CA VAL A 51 -0.29 0.60 -5.33
C VAL A 51 0.44 -0.74 -5.15
N THR A 52 0.75 -1.13 -3.93
CA THR A 52 1.52 -2.36 -3.65
C THR A 52 0.64 -3.61 -3.52
N GLY A 53 -0.68 -3.45 -3.39
CA GLY A 53 -1.60 -4.54 -3.09
C GLY A 53 -1.44 -5.10 -1.67
N GLY A 54 -0.95 -4.29 -0.72
CA GLY A 54 -0.74 -4.71 0.65
C GLY A 54 -2.05 -4.87 1.42
N HIS A 55 -2.20 -5.96 2.17
CA HIS A 55 -3.42 -6.26 2.94
C HIS A 55 -3.34 -5.86 4.42
N CYS A 56 -2.13 -5.86 4.99
CA CYS A 56 -1.90 -5.50 6.38
C CYS A 56 -0.56 -4.76 6.54
N SER A 57 -0.57 -3.59 7.19
CA SER A 57 0.61 -2.74 7.33
C SER A 57 0.51 -1.78 8.51
N LEU A 58 1.64 -1.53 9.17
CA LEU A 58 1.83 -0.54 10.24
C LEU A 58 2.93 0.43 9.83
N LEU A 59 2.64 1.73 9.95
CA LEU A 59 3.60 2.80 9.71
C LEU A 59 4.08 3.38 11.03
N PHE A 60 5.40 3.44 11.20
CA PHE A 60 6.04 4.07 12.32
C PHE A 60 6.85 5.28 11.87
N GLN A 61 6.71 6.39 12.60
CA GLN A 61 7.58 7.54 12.48
C GLN A 61 8.72 7.42 13.50
N HIS A 62 9.95 7.46 13.01
CA HIS A 62 11.13 7.49 13.87
C HIS A 62 11.37 8.90 14.42
N ASN A 63 11.47 9.01 15.74
CA ASN A 63 11.87 10.23 16.40
C ASN A 63 13.41 10.27 16.54
N PRO A 64 14.11 11.12 15.77
CA PRO A 64 15.58 11.13 15.78
C PRO A 64 16.19 11.63 17.09
N ARG A 65 15.40 12.27 17.97
CA ARG A 65 15.90 12.81 19.24
C ARG A 65 16.05 11.75 20.32
N ASN A 66 15.17 10.75 20.33
CA ASN A 66 15.12 9.72 21.37
C ASN A 66 15.12 8.29 20.82
N GLY A 67 15.12 8.10 19.51
CA GLY A 67 15.14 6.79 18.85
C GLY A 67 13.80 6.04 18.91
N VAL A 68 12.75 6.64 19.48
CA VAL A 68 11.45 5.98 19.64
C VAL A 68 10.73 5.90 18.30
N LEU A 69 10.15 4.74 18.02
CA LEU A 69 9.21 4.54 16.92
C LEU A 69 7.79 4.80 17.40
N GLN A 70 7.15 5.83 16.85
CA GLN A 70 5.76 6.15 17.13
C GLN A 70 4.86 5.61 16.02
N ALA A 71 3.85 4.82 16.36
CA ALA A 71 2.84 4.39 15.39
C ALA A 71 2.00 5.59 14.92
N THR A 72 1.92 5.79 13.61
CA THR A 72 1.18 6.92 13.01
C THR A 72 0.01 6.48 12.15
N SER A 73 0.07 5.28 11.56
CA SER A 73 -1.06 4.71 10.81
C SER A 73 -0.99 3.19 10.78
N GLY A 74 -2.16 2.55 10.62
CA GLY A 74 -2.29 1.11 10.53
C GLY A 74 -3.45 0.73 9.62
N PHE A 75 -3.27 -0.34 8.86
CA PHE A 75 -4.26 -0.89 7.93
C PHE A 75 -4.31 -2.41 8.07
N GLY A 76 -5.52 -2.97 8.02
CA GLY A 76 -5.72 -4.43 8.06
C GLY A 76 -5.24 -5.09 9.35
N LEU A 77 -5.15 -4.34 10.46
CA LEU A 77 -4.57 -4.85 11.71
C LEU A 77 -5.38 -5.99 12.32
N ASP A 78 -6.66 -6.11 11.95
CA ASP A 78 -7.52 -7.23 12.34
C ASP A 78 -7.02 -8.57 11.79
N GLU A 79 -6.19 -8.57 10.75
CA GLU A 79 -5.53 -9.76 10.21
C GLU A 79 -4.27 -10.15 10.99
N LEU A 80 -3.71 -9.24 11.80
CA LEU A 80 -2.57 -9.51 12.65
C LEU A 80 -3.01 -10.40 13.82
N ARG A 81 -2.85 -11.72 13.67
CA ARG A 81 -3.13 -12.65 14.78
C ARG A 81 -2.16 -12.37 15.93
N THR A 82 -2.72 -12.06 17.10
CA THR A 82 -2.01 -11.90 18.38
C THR A 82 -1.68 -13.22 19.04
#